data_AF-A0A5E7SHD4-F1
#
_entry.id   AF-A0A5E7SHD4-F1
#
_cell.length_a   1.000
_cell.length_b   1.000
_cell.length_c   1.000
_cell.angle_alpha   90.00
_cell.angle_beta   90.00
_cell.angle_gamma   90.00
#
_symmetry.space_group_name_H-M   'P 1'
#
loop_
_entity.id
_entity.type
_entity.pdbx_description
1 polymer ?
#
loop_
_entity_poly.entity_id
_entity_poly.type
_entity_poly.pdbx_seq_one_letter_code
_entity_poly.pdbx_strand_id
1 'polypeptide(L)'
;MPHFIAEYTDNIEEQADFPGLFEKVHETLGDSGVFPLGGIRSRGVRLDTWRMADGKHNYAFVHMTLKVGHGRDLPTRQKVAEKLFQVITQHFAELQAQRPLALSFEMIELHEQLNFKANNVHAFLKAQAR
;
A
#
# COMPACT_ATOMS: atom_id res chain seq x y z
N MET A 1 -5.97 9.17 -7.85
CA MET A 1 -4.76 8.41 -8.23
C MET A 1 -3.98 8.07 -6.96
N PRO A 2 -4.43 7.06 -6.18
CA PRO A 2 -3.61 6.48 -5.14
C PRO A 2 -2.61 5.47 -5.71
N HIS A 3 -1.39 5.51 -5.18
CA HIS A 3 -0.29 4.59 -5.50
C HIS A 3 0.19 3.96 -4.20
N PHE A 4 -0.08 2.67 -3.99
CA PHE A 4 0.42 1.89 -2.85
C PHE A 4 1.70 1.15 -3.24
N ILE A 5 2.83 1.45 -2.59
CA ILE A 5 4.12 0.79 -2.79
C ILE A 5 4.38 -0.05 -1.55
N ALA A 6 4.78 -1.30 -1.71
CA ALA A 6 5.36 -2.10 -0.63
C ALA A 6 6.80 -2.45 -0.98
N GLU A 7 7.77 -1.87 -0.28
CA GLU A 7 9.19 -2.27 -0.35
C GLU A 7 9.43 -3.33 0.73
N TYR A 8 9.95 -4.49 0.34
CA TYR A 8 10.04 -5.64 1.24
C TYR A 8 11.32 -6.44 1.03
N THR A 9 11.82 -7.04 2.11
CA THR A 9 12.96 -7.95 2.04
C THR A 9 12.58 -9.26 1.34
N ASP A 10 13.43 -9.75 0.45
CA ASP A 10 13.23 -10.99 -0.32
C ASP A 10 12.85 -12.21 0.55
N ASN A 11 13.41 -12.30 1.75
CA ASN A 11 13.25 -13.41 2.68
C ASN A 11 11.85 -13.59 3.32
N ILE A 12 10.84 -12.83 2.88
CA ILE A 12 9.42 -13.03 3.23
C ILE A 12 8.50 -13.15 2.00
N GLU A 13 9.03 -13.13 0.77
CA GLU A 13 8.23 -12.99 -0.46
C GLU A 13 7.07 -14.00 -0.54
N GLU A 14 7.33 -15.26 -0.22
CA GLU A 14 6.32 -16.33 -0.27
C GLU A 14 5.30 -16.23 0.88
N GLN A 15 5.74 -15.85 2.08
CA GLN A 15 4.87 -15.82 3.28
C GLN A 15 4.08 -14.50 3.40
N ALA A 16 4.50 -13.46 2.70
CA ALA A 16 3.93 -12.12 2.81
C ALA A 16 2.62 -11.91 2.03
N ASP A 17 2.20 -12.86 1.18
CA ASP A 17 0.97 -12.81 0.37
C ASP A 17 0.65 -11.41 -0.18
N PHE A 18 1.59 -10.81 -0.92
CA PHE A 18 1.39 -9.49 -1.50
C PHE A 18 0.17 -9.39 -2.43
N PRO A 19 -0.17 -10.41 -3.26
CA PRO A 19 -1.42 -10.40 -4.01
C PRO A 19 -2.66 -10.23 -3.12
N GLY A 20 -2.78 -11.01 -2.05
CA GLY A 20 -3.88 -10.89 -1.10
C GLY A 20 -3.85 -9.60 -0.28
N LEU A 21 -2.68 -9.04 0.01
CA LEU A 21 -2.56 -7.70 0.58
C LEU A 21 -3.10 -6.64 -0.38
N PHE A 22 -2.73 -6.70 -1.66
CA PHE A 22 -3.15 -5.71 -2.65
C PHE A 22 -4.66 -5.73 -2.91
N GLU A 23 -5.30 -6.89 -2.87
CA GLU A 23 -6.76 -7.01 -2.91
C GLU A 23 -7.40 -6.25 -1.74
N LYS A 24 -7.01 -6.56 -0.50
CA LYS A 24 -7.51 -5.90 0.72
C LYS A 24 -7.27 -4.38 0.71
N VAL A 25 -6.11 -3.94 0.19
CA VAL A 25 -5.79 -2.51 0.00
C VAL A 25 -6.75 -1.88 -1.00
N HIS A 26 -7.02 -2.53 -2.14
CA HIS A 26 -7.91 -1.99 -3.17
C HIS A 26 -9.35 -1.88 -2.67
N GLU A 27 -9.85 -2.89 -1.96
CA GLU A 27 -11.15 -2.86 -1.30
C GLU A 27 -11.23 -1.70 -0.30
N THR A 28 -10.27 -1.62 0.63
CA THR A 28 -10.23 -0.57 1.67
C THR A 28 -10.23 0.84 1.07
N LEU A 29 -9.46 1.06 0.00
CA LEU A 29 -9.39 2.34 -0.68
C LEU A 29 -10.65 2.62 -1.52
N GLY A 30 -11.26 1.61 -2.14
CA GLY A 30 -12.52 1.74 -2.87
C GLY A 30 -13.68 2.09 -1.96
N ASP A 31 -13.83 1.35 -0.86
CA ASP A 31 -14.91 1.50 0.13
C ASP A 31 -14.82 2.80 0.92
N SER A 32 -13.64 3.45 0.92
CA SER A 32 -13.48 4.77 1.52
C SER A 32 -14.39 5.83 0.87
N GLY A 33 -14.82 5.64 -0.38
CA GLY A 33 -15.50 6.66 -1.19
C GLY A 33 -14.60 7.81 -1.63
N VAL A 34 -13.32 7.80 -1.21
CA VAL A 34 -12.35 8.89 -1.45
C VAL A 34 -11.55 8.67 -2.73
N PHE A 35 -11.36 7.41 -3.13
CA PHE A 35 -10.52 7.04 -4.26
C PHE A 35 -11.30 6.21 -5.29
N PRO A 36 -11.37 6.66 -6.56
CA PRO A 36 -12.02 5.87 -7.59
C PRO A 36 -11.20 4.62 -7.93
N LEU A 37 -11.87 3.47 -8.01
CA LEU A 37 -11.26 2.15 -8.29
C LEU A 37 -10.30 2.18 -9.49
N GLY A 38 -10.73 2.76 -10.61
CA GLY A 38 -9.91 2.86 -11.83
C GLY A 38 -8.62 3.68 -11.69
N GLY A 39 -8.41 4.33 -10.54
CA GLY A 39 -7.20 5.08 -10.22
C GLY A 39 -6.28 4.38 -9.22
N ILE A 40 -6.66 3.24 -8.62
CA ILE A 40 -5.89 2.55 -7.58
C ILE A 40 -4.84 1.65 -8.22
N ARG A 41 -3.59 1.78 -7.77
CA ARG A 41 -2.46 0.97 -8.21
C ARG A 41 -1.62 0.53 -7.02
N SER A 42 -1.38 -0.77 -6.93
CA SER A 42 -0.50 -1.38 -5.95
C SER A 42 0.63 -2.12 -6.64
N ARG A 43 1.81 -2.18 -6.01
CA ARG A 43 2.96 -2.95 -6.46
C ARG A 43 3.94 -3.20 -5.32
N GLY A 44 4.61 -4.34 -5.40
CA GLY A 44 5.71 -4.71 -4.52
C GLY A 44 7.06 -4.35 -5.16
N VAL A 45 8.03 -4.02 -4.33
CA VAL A 45 9.43 -3.80 -4.68
C VAL A 45 10.26 -4.72 -3.80
N ARG A 46 10.78 -5.79 -4.41
CA ARG A 46 11.63 -6.76 -3.73
C ARG A 46 13.02 -6.16 -3.49
N LEU A 47 13.52 -6.33 -2.27
CA LEU A 47 14.85 -5.91 -1.84
C LEU A 47 15.74 -7.14 -1.68
N ASP A 48 16.73 -7.30 -2.58
CA ASP A 48 17.71 -8.38 -2.51
C ASP A 48 18.98 -7.98 -1.73
N THR A 49 19.17 -6.69 -1.49
CA THR A 49 20.31 -6.18 -0.70
C THR A 49 19.79 -5.26 0.38
N TRP A 50 19.92 -5.72 1.63
CA TRP A 50 19.41 -5.02 2.79
C TRP A 50 20.20 -5.42 4.04
N ARG A 51 20.11 -4.59 5.08
CA ARG A 51 20.61 -4.89 6.42
C ARG A 51 19.67 -4.26 7.44
N MET A 52 19.25 -5.05 8.42
CA MET A 52 18.35 -4.60 9.49
C MET A 52 19.01 -4.81 10.84
N ALA A 53 18.89 -3.80 11.72
CA ALA A 53 19.44 -3.81 13.07
C ALA A 53 20.93 -4.24 13.09
N ASP A 54 21.31 -5.17 13.96
CA ASP A 54 22.69 -5.66 14.07
C ASP A 54 23.09 -6.68 12.98
N GLY A 55 22.11 -7.17 12.20
CA GLY A 55 22.30 -8.19 11.17
C GLY A 55 22.56 -9.60 11.70
N LYS A 56 22.24 -9.88 12.97
CA LYS A 56 22.53 -11.19 13.60
C LYS A 56 21.38 -12.19 13.57
N HIS A 57 20.19 -11.76 13.13
CA HIS A 57 18.99 -12.58 13.08
C HIS A 57 18.36 -12.55 11.69
N ASN A 58 17.46 -13.50 11.43
CA ASN A 58 16.64 -13.51 10.21
C ASN A 58 15.53 -12.46 10.30
N TYR A 59 15.92 -11.19 10.34
CA TYR A 59 15.03 -10.04 10.33
C TYR A 59 14.31 -9.92 8.99
N ALA A 60 13.14 -9.29 8.99
CA ALA A 60 12.48 -8.84 7.78
C ALA A 60 11.85 -7.47 8.03
N PHE A 61 11.63 -6.72 6.95
CA PHE A 61 10.84 -5.50 7.03
C PHE A 61 10.01 -5.29 5.78
N VAL A 62 8.89 -4.57 5.96
CA VAL A 62 8.07 -4.01 4.89
C VAL A 62 7.87 -2.53 5.17
N HIS A 63 8.29 -1.68 4.25
CA HIS A 63 7.93 -0.27 4.23
C HIS A 63 6.87 -0.02 3.16
N MET A 64 5.79 0.66 3.54
CA MET A 64 4.69 0.94 2.63
C MET A 64 4.46 2.44 2.48
N THR A 65 4.31 2.89 1.24
CA THR A 65 3.94 4.28 0.95
C THR A 65 2.65 4.32 0.16
N LEU A 66 1.66 5.07 0.66
CA LEU A 66 0.46 5.44 -0.09
C LEU A 66 0.59 6.89 -0.59
N LYS A 67 0.90 7.06 -1.88
CA LYS A 67 0.91 8.37 -2.52
C LYS A 67 -0.48 8.72 -3.03
N VAL A 68 -1.06 9.83 -2.60
CA VAL A 68 -2.40 10.28 -2.99
C VAL A 68 -2.35 11.64 -3.69
N GLY A 69 -3.33 11.97 -4.52
CA GLY A 69 -3.42 13.32 -5.06
C GLY A 69 -3.72 14.33 -3.96
N HIS A 70 -3.08 15.51 -4.03
CA HIS A 70 -3.37 16.65 -3.15
C HIS A 70 -4.85 17.06 -3.17
N GLY A 71 -5.29 17.77 -2.13
CA GLY A 71 -6.60 18.42 -2.04
C GLY A 71 -7.60 17.75 -1.11
N ARG A 72 -7.16 16.76 -0.31
CA ARG A 72 -7.98 16.12 0.73
C ARG A 72 -7.59 16.68 2.09
N ASP A 73 -8.58 17.00 2.90
CA ASP A 73 -8.33 17.46 4.27
C ASP A 73 -7.60 16.39 5.10
N LEU A 74 -6.92 16.84 6.15
CA LEU A 74 -6.16 15.96 7.03
C LEU A 74 -7.05 14.92 7.73
N PRO A 75 -8.23 15.24 8.29
CA PRO A 75 -9.09 14.24 8.91
C PRO A 75 -9.49 13.09 7.99
N THR A 76 -9.81 13.37 6.73
CA THR A 76 -10.15 12.37 5.71
C THR A 76 -8.94 11.49 5.41
N ARG A 77 -7.77 12.10 5.20
CA ARG A 77 -6.52 11.36 4.96
C ARG A 77 -6.15 10.48 6.16
N GLN A 78 -6.25 11.01 7.37
CA GLN A 78 -5.96 10.28 8.61
C GLN A 78 -6.87 9.09 8.79
N LYS A 79 -8.19 9.26 8.62
CA LYS A 79 -9.16 8.15 8.71
C LYS A 79 -8.83 7.01 7.75
N VAL A 80 -8.49 7.33 6.50
CA VAL A 80 -8.11 6.31 5.51
C VAL A 80 -6.77 5.67 5.85
N ALA A 81 -5.78 6.47 6.27
CA ALA A 81 -4.45 5.99 6.66
C ALA A 81 -4.54 5.01 7.84
N GLU A 82 -5.28 5.35 8.89
CA GLU A 82 -5.48 4.50 10.07
C GLU A 82 -6.19 3.20 9.70
N LYS A 83 -7.28 3.28 8.92
CA LYS A 83 -8.01 2.09 8.48
C LYS A 83 -7.13 1.17 7.63
N LEU A 84 -6.33 1.74 6.73
CA LEU A 84 -5.42 0.97 5.90
C LEU A 84 -4.31 0.32 6.73
N PHE A 85 -3.76 1.03 7.72
CA PHE A 85 -2.72 0.48 8.58
C PHE A 85 -3.24 -0.65 9.47
N GLN A 86 -4.51 -0.60 9.90
CA GLN A 86 -5.17 -1.73 10.58
C GLN A 86 -5.23 -2.97 9.67
N VAL A 87 -5.61 -2.80 8.40
CA VAL A 87 -5.66 -3.90 7.42
C VAL A 87 -4.27 -4.49 7.17
N ILE A 88 -3.25 -3.64 7.03
CA ILE A 88 -1.84 -4.06 6.86
C ILE A 88 -1.38 -4.88 8.07
N THR A 89 -1.57 -4.37 9.28
CA THR A 89 -1.10 -5.05 10.50
C THR A 89 -1.85 -6.35 10.75
N GLN A 90 -3.15 -6.42 10.43
CA GLN A 90 -3.91 -7.67 10.46
C GLN A 90 -3.41 -8.68 9.43
N HIS A 91 -3.08 -8.24 8.21
CA HIS A 91 -2.55 -9.12 7.16
C HIS A 91 -1.23 -9.79 7.59
N PHE A 92 -0.32 -9.03 8.19
CA PHE A 92 1.00 -9.53 8.59
C PHE A 92 1.05 -10.13 10.01
N ALA A 93 -0.07 -10.15 10.75
CA ALA A 93 -0.07 -10.53 12.17
C ALA A 93 0.47 -11.95 12.41
N GLU A 94 0.09 -12.91 11.56
CA GLU A 94 0.59 -14.29 11.65
C GLU A 94 2.10 -14.36 11.41
N LEU A 95 2.60 -13.66 10.39
CA LEU A 95 4.03 -13.64 10.09
C LEU A 95 4.83 -12.93 11.19
N GLN A 96 4.33 -11.81 11.72
CA GLN A 96 4.95 -11.12 12.85
C GLN A 96 4.99 -11.97 14.13
N ALA A 97 4.05 -12.89 14.33
CA ALA A 97 4.08 -13.83 15.45
C ALA A 97 5.16 -14.91 15.32
N GLN A 98 5.58 -15.22 14.09
CA GLN A 98 6.54 -16.30 13.80
C GLN A 98 7.99 -15.81 13.65
N ARG A 99 8.21 -14.51 13.39
CA ARG A 99 9.55 -13.95 13.17
C ARG A 99 9.65 -12.46 13.52
N PRO A 100 10.87 -11.95 13.75
CA PRO A 100 11.12 -10.51 13.81
C PRO A 100 10.82 -9.84 12.47
N LEU A 101 9.69 -9.13 12.41
CA LEU A 101 9.22 -8.41 11.22
C LEU A 101 8.80 -6.99 11.59
N ALA A 102 9.43 -5.99 10.99
CA ALA A 102 9.05 -4.59 11.13
C ALA A 102 8.12 -4.15 9.99
N LEU A 103 7.03 -3.49 10.35
CA LEU A 103 6.09 -2.88 9.41
C LEU A 103 6.09 -1.38 9.61
N SER A 104 6.14 -0.62 8.51
CA SER A 104 6.01 0.83 8.54
C SER A 104 5.16 1.30 7.38
N PHE A 105 4.44 2.40 7.58
CA PHE A 105 3.51 2.94 6.61
C PHE A 105 3.52 4.47 6.65
N GLU A 106 3.53 5.10 5.48
CA GLU A 106 3.38 6.55 5.32
C GLU A 106 2.37 6.87 4.22
N MET A 107 1.54 7.89 4.44
CA MET A 107 0.72 8.50 3.39
C MET A 107 1.32 9.86 3.01
N ILE A 108 1.61 10.05 1.72
CA ILE A 108 2.12 11.32 1.20
C ILE A 108 1.21 11.88 0.11
N GLU A 109 1.18 13.21 -0.01
CA GLU A 109 0.51 13.87 -1.13
C GLU A 109 1.48 14.03 -2.30
N LEU A 110 1.01 13.69 -3.49
CA LEU A 110 1.64 14.04 -4.75
C LEU A 110 1.52 15.54 -4.96
N HIS A 111 2.50 16.12 -5.65
CA HIS A 111 2.51 17.54 -5.99
C HIS A 111 1.18 17.99 -6.61
N GLU A 112 0.67 19.15 -6.18
CA GLU A 112 -0.63 19.67 -6.62
C GLU A 112 -0.65 19.94 -8.13
N GLN A 113 0.32 20.72 -8.62
CA GLN A 113 0.37 21.16 -10.02
C GLN A 113 1.19 20.22 -10.93
N LEU A 114 2.31 19.67 -10.45
CA LEU A 114 3.23 18.82 -11.22
C LEU A 114 2.85 17.34 -11.15
N ASN A 115 1.60 17.02 -11.52
CA ASN A 115 1.05 15.66 -11.45
C ASN A 115 0.12 15.36 -12.63
N PHE A 116 0.74 14.95 -13.74
CA PHE A 116 0.10 14.69 -15.03
C PHE A 116 -0.43 13.26 -15.14
N LYS A 117 -1.56 13.08 -15.82
CA LYS A 117 -2.35 11.84 -15.79
C LYS A 117 -2.99 11.60 -17.16
N ALA A 118 -2.78 10.43 -17.74
CA ALA A 118 -3.53 9.93 -18.89
C ALA A 118 -3.94 8.48 -18.59
N ASN A 119 -5.20 8.26 -18.20
CA ASN A 119 -5.68 6.97 -17.72
C ASN A 119 -7.05 6.63 -18.31
N ASN A 120 -7.10 5.70 -19.27
CA ASN A 120 -8.33 5.23 -19.92
C ASN A 120 -9.09 4.16 -19.10
N VAL A 121 -8.51 3.64 -18.01
CA VAL A 121 -9.12 2.58 -17.18
C VAL A 121 -10.45 3.03 -16.57
N HIS A 122 -10.60 4.32 -16.26
CA HIS A 122 -11.88 4.87 -15.78
C HIS A 122 -13.03 4.68 -16.79
N ALA A 123 -12.77 4.96 -18.06
CA ALA A 123 -13.77 4.81 -19.11
C ALA A 123 -14.09 3.33 -19.35
N PHE A 124 -13.06 2.48 -19.33
CA PHE A 124 -13.21 1.03 -19.45
C PHE A 124 -14.13 0.46 -18.35
N LEU A 125 -13.86 0.76 -17.07
CA LEU A 125 -14.69 0.26 -15.96
C LEU A 125 -16.13 0.79 -16.03
N LYS A 126 -16.34 2.04 -16.44
CA LYS A 126 -17.68 2.60 -16.62
C LYS A 126 -18.47 1.89 -17.72
N ALA A 127 -17.79 1.42 -18.77
CA ALA A 127 -18.42 0.67 -19.86
C ALA A 127 -18.85 -0.74 -19.43
N GLN A 128 -18.11 -1.36 -18.50
CA GLN A 128 -18.43 -2.70 -17.96
C GLN A 128 -19.58 -2.71 -16.96
N ALA A 129 -19.91 -1.56 -16.35
CA ALA A 129 -20.99 -1.42 -15.37
C ALA A 129 -22.37 -1.16 -15.99
N ARG A 130 -22.49 -1.25 -17.32
CA ARG A 130 -23.73 -1.07 -18.09
C ARG A 130 -24.22 -2.41 -18.60
#